data_AF-A0A7J4IQL3-F1
#
_entry.id   AF-A0A7J4IQL3-F1
#
_cell.length_a   1.000
_cell.length_b   1.000
_cell.length_c   1.000
_cell.angle_alpha   90.00
_cell.angle_beta   90.00
_cell.angle_gamma   90.00
#
_symmetry.space_group_name_H-M   'P 1'
#
loop_
_entity.id
_entity.type
_entity.pdbx_description
1 polymer ?
#
loop_
_entity_poly.entity_id
_entity_poly.type
_entity_poly.pdbx_seq_one_letter_code
_entity_poly.pdbx_strand_id
1 'polypeptide(L)'
;VGICGGYQMLGRRIEDDGVEDRVGTLPGLDLLSVETRFAAYEKTTRQSERAACPVGPILSRMGTVAGYEIHMGETVRDPGVLPAFGDDGSVSDDGLVIGTYLHGLFQNPSAVDGLLSYLHERRRLPYEPVADDDPYHRLAVLVAENVDLDGLLGLALESADGAFVV
;
A
#
# COMPACT_ATOMS: atom_id res chain seq x y z
N VAL A 1 -4.43 -0.54 -10.42
CA VAL A 1 -4.36 -0.37 -8.95
C VAL A 1 -3.51 0.87 -8.67
N GLY A 2 -4.07 1.86 -7.99
CA GLY A 2 -3.36 3.07 -7.56
C GLY A 2 -3.18 3.07 -6.04
N ILE A 3 -1.96 3.29 -5.57
CA ILE A 3 -1.62 3.35 -4.14
C ILE A 3 -1.20 4.78 -3.81
N CYS A 4 -1.79 5.39 -2.77
CA CYS A 4 -1.51 6.74 -2.31
C CYS A 4 -1.65 7.78 -3.43
N GLY A 5 -0.58 8.45 -3.89
CA GLY A 5 -0.65 9.36 -5.04
C GLY A 5 -1.28 8.72 -6.28
N GLY A 6 -1.07 7.41 -6.48
CA GLY A 6 -1.74 6.65 -7.54
C GLY A 6 -3.26 6.61 -7.37
N TYR A 7 -3.77 6.47 -6.14
CA TYR A 7 -5.21 6.53 -5.86
C TYR A 7 -5.77 7.93 -6.14
N GLN A 8 -5.07 8.97 -5.68
CA GLN A 8 -5.47 10.36 -5.88
C GLN A 8 -5.55 10.71 -7.37
N MET A 9 -4.57 10.27 -8.16
CA MET A 9 -4.56 10.46 -9.62
C MET A 9 -5.68 9.71 -10.36
N LEU A 10 -6.22 8.62 -9.80
CA LEU A 10 -7.36 7.91 -10.40
C LEU A 10 -8.68 8.68 -10.23
N GLY A 11 -8.75 9.64 -9.31
CA GLY A 11 -9.91 10.48 -9.05
C GLY A 11 -10.21 11.48 -10.17
N ARG A 12 -11.22 12.33 -9.95
CA ARG A 12 -11.63 13.38 -10.90
C ARG A 12 -10.66 14.55 -10.91
N ARG A 13 -10.21 14.97 -9.74
CA ARG A 13 -9.29 16.10 -9.55
C ARG A 13 -8.55 16.02 -8.23
N ILE A 14 -7.43 16.72 -8.22
CA ILE A 14 -6.59 16.97 -7.05
C ILE A 14 -6.53 18.48 -6.86
N GLU A 15 -6.96 18.96 -5.70
CA GLU A 15 -6.86 20.37 -5.30
C GLU A 15 -5.76 20.51 -4.25
N ASP A 16 -4.84 21.44 -4.47
CA ASP A 16 -3.73 21.73 -3.56
C ASP A 16 -3.78 23.20 -3.15
N ASP A 17 -3.82 23.47 -1.84
CA ASP A 17 -3.77 24.81 -1.26
C ASP A 17 -2.30 25.29 -1.08
N GLY A 18 -1.34 24.63 -1.75
CA GLY A 18 0.10 24.91 -1.67
C GLY A 18 0.81 24.13 -0.57
N VAL A 19 0.24 22.99 -0.16
CA VAL A 19 0.76 22.10 0.88
C VAL A 19 1.72 21.07 0.30
N GLU A 20 1.42 20.52 -0.88
CA GLU A 20 2.24 19.48 -1.52
C GLU A 20 3.22 20.06 -2.54
N ASP A 21 2.75 20.88 -3.49
CA ASP A 21 3.58 21.58 -4.49
C ASP A 21 3.17 23.06 -4.65
N ARG A 22 1.97 23.31 -5.19
CA ARG A 22 1.54 24.66 -5.56
C ARG A 22 0.04 24.81 -5.45
N VAL A 23 -0.39 26.04 -5.17
CA VAL A 23 -1.82 26.38 -5.18
C VAL A 23 -2.40 26.11 -6.57
N GLY A 24 -3.43 25.25 -6.65
CA GLY A 24 -4.12 24.98 -7.90
C GLY A 24 -4.95 23.71 -7.89
N THR A 25 -5.61 23.46 -9.02
CA THR A 25 -6.37 22.24 -9.27
C THR A 25 -5.77 21.53 -10.48
N LEU A 26 -5.47 20.24 -10.31
CA LEU A 26 -5.02 19.36 -11.38
C LEU A 26 -6.15 18.37 -11.72
N PRO A 27 -6.44 18.14 -13.01
CA PRO A 27 -7.35 17.06 -13.39
C PRO A 27 -6.71 15.71 -13.05
N GLY A 28 -7.52 14.80 -12.53
CA GLY A 28 -7.15 13.38 -12.42
C GLY A 28 -7.53 12.61 -13.68
N LEU A 29 -7.46 11.29 -13.61
CA LEU A 29 -7.80 10.39 -14.72
C LEU A 29 -9.31 10.14 -14.86
N ASP A 30 -10.12 10.58 -13.89
CA ASP A 30 -11.58 10.43 -13.87
C ASP A 30 -12.04 8.97 -14.00
N LEU A 31 -11.28 8.05 -13.37
CA LEU A 31 -11.57 6.60 -13.36
C LEU A 31 -12.29 6.16 -12.08
N LEU A 32 -12.21 6.97 -11.02
CA LEU A 32 -12.93 6.80 -9.77
C LEU A 32 -13.63 8.12 -9.43
N SER A 33 -14.89 8.06 -8.98
CA SER A 33 -15.66 9.23 -8.54
C SER A 33 -15.23 9.68 -7.14
N VAL A 34 -13.98 10.13 -7.05
CA VAL A 34 -13.35 10.64 -5.84
C VAL A 34 -12.61 11.94 -6.14
N GLU A 35 -12.44 12.77 -5.12
CA GLU A 35 -11.67 14.00 -5.20
C GLU A 35 -10.70 14.07 -4.03
N THR A 36 -9.48 14.54 -4.30
CA THR A 36 -8.44 14.70 -3.28
C THR A 36 -8.17 16.17 -3.04
N ARG A 37 -8.08 16.58 -1.78
CA ARG A 37 -7.68 17.93 -1.39
C ARG A 37 -6.51 17.93 -0.40
N PHE A 38 -5.50 18.74 -0.68
CA PHE A 38 -4.39 19.06 0.21
C PHE A 38 -4.61 20.44 0.83
N ALA A 39 -5.34 20.50 1.95
CA ALA A 39 -5.69 21.75 2.63
C ALA A 39 -4.81 22.08 3.85
N ALA A 40 -4.18 21.07 4.45
CA ALA A 40 -3.31 21.21 5.61
C ALA A 40 -2.21 20.15 5.60
N TYR A 41 -1.09 20.45 6.28
CA TYR A 41 -0.03 19.49 6.50
C TYR A 41 -0.41 18.53 7.63
N GLU A 42 -1.31 17.60 7.32
CA GLU A 42 -1.71 16.52 8.22
C GLU A 42 -1.32 15.19 7.62
N LYS A 43 -0.38 14.50 8.28
CA LYS A 43 0.17 13.23 7.83
C LYS A 43 -0.42 12.09 8.64
N THR A 44 -1.14 11.21 7.96
CA THR A 44 -1.56 9.94 8.57
C THR A 44 -0.37 8.99 8.57
N THR A 45 -0.07 8.38 9.72
CA THR A 45 0.93 7.30 9.86
C THR A 45 0.38 6.21 10.77
N ARG A 46 -0.10 5.09 10.20
CA ARG A 46 -0.62 3.98 11.00
C ARG A 46 -0.43 2.64 10.32
N GLN A 47 -0.24 1.58 11.14
CA GLN A 47 -0.43 0.21 10.69
C GLN A 47 -1.93 -0.05 10.53
N SER A 48 -2.30 -0.83 9.53
CA SER A 48 -3.69 -0.98 9.13
C SER A 48 -3.93 -2.37 8.58
N GLU A 49 -5.00 -3.01 9.05
CA GLU A 49 -5.48 -4.29 8.53
C GLU A 49 -6.92 -4.10 8.09
N ARG A 50 -7.24 -4.49 6.86
CA ARG A 50 -8.52 -4.18 6.22
C ARG A 50 -9.01 -5.34 5.38
N ALA A 51 -10.31 -5.63 5.48
CA ALA A 51 -10.97 -6.58 4.59
C ALA A 51 -11.16 -5.95 3.20
N ALA A 52 -10.72 -6.64 2.16
CA ALA A 52 -11.01 -6.27 0.79
C ALA A 52 -12.51 -6.34 0.51
N CYS A 53 -13.02 -5.36 -0.22
CA CYS A 53 -14.39 -5.35 -0.68
C CYS A 53 -14.62 -6.57 -1.59
N PRO A 54 -15.64 -7.41 -1.36
CA PRO A 54 -15.83 -8.65 -2.10
C PRO A 54 -16.45 -8.42 -3.50
N VAL A 55 -15.86 -7.52 -4.28
CA VAL A 55 -16.32 -7.11 -5.61
C VAL A 55 -15.27 -7.35 -6.68
N GLY A 56 -15.74 -7.57 -7.90
CA GLY A 56 -14.89 -7.80 -9.06
C GLY A 56 -14.01 -9.06 -8.95
N PRO A 57 -13.16 -9.29 -9.95
CA PRO A 57 -12.38 -10.51 -10.03
C PRO A 57 -11.12 -10.52 -9.16
N ILE A 58 -10.64 -9.35 -8.74
CA ILE A 58 -9.38 -9.18 -8.00
C ILE A 58 -9.64 -9.14 -6.49
N LEU A 59 -10.38 -8.13 -6.00
CA LEU A 59 -10.56 -7.90 -4.56
C LEU A 59 -11.31 -9.04 -3.86
N SER A 60 -12.27 -9.67 -4.55
CA SER A 60 -13.02 -10.84 -4.03
C SER A 60 -12.14 -12.04 -3.64
N ARG A 61 -10.87 -12.07 -4.08
CA ARG A 61 -9.89 -13.13 -3.78
C ARG A 61 -8.87 -12.73 -2.72
N MET A 62 -8.82 -11.46 -2.32
CA MET A 62 -7.76 -10.93 -1.45
C MET A 62 -8.02 -11.17 0.04
N GLY A 63 -9.28 -11.31 0.46
CA GLY A 63 -9.63 -11.46 1.87
C GLY A 63 -9.18 -10.26 2.70
N THR A 64 -8.58 -10.51 3.87
CA THR A 64 -7.99 -9.47 4.71
C THR A 64 -6.54 -9.22 4.31
N VAL A 65 -6.17 -7.93 4.19
CA VAL A 65 -4.81 -7.49 3.87
C VAL A 65 -4.29 -6.53 4.94
N ALA A 66 -3.00 -6.62 5.24
CA ALA A 66 -2.30 -5.75 6.17
C ALA A 66 -1.36 -4.79 5.42
N GLY A 67 -1.05 -3.67 6.04
CA GLY A 67 -0.14 -2.68 5.48
C GLY A 67 -0.07 -1.46 6.38
N TYR A 68 0.30 -0.35 5.78
CA TYR A 68 0.39 0.91 6.50
C TYR A 68 -0.09 2.08 5.66
N GLU A 69 -0.60 3.11 6.33
CA GLU A 69 -1.05 4.34 5.70
C GLU A 69 -0.03 5.43 6.00
N ILE A 70 0.59 6.00 4.96
CA ILE A 70 1.46 7.16 5.04
C ILE A 70 1.08 8.12 3.92
N HIS A 71 0.10 8.99 4.19
CA HIS A 71 -0.36 9.94 3.19
C HIS A 71 -0.72 11.29 3.80
N MET A 72 -0.70 12.28 2.93
CA MET A 72 -1.27 13.60 3.13
C MET A 72 -2.39 13.77 2.09
N GLY A 73 -3.27 14.74 2.34
CA GLY A 73 -4.43 14.97 1.51
C GLY A 73 -5.62 14.07 1.88
N GLU A 74 -6.78 14.68 1.91
CA GLU A 74 -8.05 14.02 2.19
C GLU A 74 -8.70 13.64 0.86
N THR A 75 -9.03 12.36 0.70
CA THR A 75 -9.78 11.88 -0.48
C THR A 75 -11.21 11.56 -0.08
N VAL A 76 -12.16 12.25 -0.71
CA VAL A 76 -13.59 12.09 -0.47
C VAL A 76 -14.22 11.33 -1.63
N ARG A 77 -15.07 10.36 -1.29
CA ARG A 77 -15.87 9.57 -2.21
C ARG A 77 -17.22 10.22 -2.47
N ASP A 78 -17.68 10.18 -3.71
CA ASP A 78 -19.08 10.47 -4.01
C ASP A 78 -20.03 9.45 -3.36
N PRO A 79 -21.30 9.82 -3.10
CA PRO A 79 -22.29 8.88 -2.60
C PRO A 79 -22.44 7.65 -3.49
N GLY A 80 -22.42 6.46 -2.89
CA GLY A 80 -22.58 5.18 -3.60
C GLY A 80 -21.28 4.56 -4.12
N VAL A 81 -20.16 5.28 -4.09
CA VAL A 81 -18.85 4.70 -4.41
C VAL A 81 -18.43 3.73 -3.30
N LEU A 82 -18.12 2.49 -3.68
CA LEU A 82 -17.69 1.47 -2.74
C LEU A 82 -16.22 1.67 -2.33
N PRO A 83 -15.88 1.51 -1.04
CA PRO A 83 -14.50 1.45 -0.61
C PRO A 83 -13.84 0.17 -1.12
N ALA A 84 -12.53 0.23 -1.38
CA ALA A 84 -11.77 -0.96 -1.80
C ALA A 84 -11.42 -1.86 -0.61
N PHE A 85 -11.15 -1.28 0.57
CA PHE A 85 -10.71 -2.01 1.75
C PHE A 85 -11.30 -1.39 3.03
N GLY A 86 -12.30 -2.03 3.65
CA GLY A 86 -12.95 -1.47 4.84
C GLY A 86 -13.52 -0.06 4.61
N ASP A 87 -12.94 0.96 5.23
CA ASP A 87 -13.26 2.39 5.01
C ASP A 87 -12.26 3.13 4.10
N ASP A 88 -11.22 2.44 3.62
CA ASP A 88 -10.15 2.96 2.77
C ASP A 88 -10.40 2.70 1.28
N GLY A 89 -9.86 3.61 0.47
CA GLY A 89 -9.79 3.44 -0.98
C GLY A 89 -11.14 3.54 -1.67
N SER A 90 -11.14 3.22 -2.96
CA SER A 90 -12.34 3.12 -3.79
C SER A 90 -12.16 2.10 -4.89
N VAL A 91 -13.25 1.55 -5.38
CA VAL A 91 -13.24 0.56 -6.45
C VAL A 91 -14.34 0.86 -7.48
N SER A 92 -14.03 0.65 -8.77
CA SER A 92 -15.00 0.76 -9.87
C SER A 92 -16.03 -0.37 -9.82
N ASP A 93 -17.18 -0.17 -10.46
CA ASP A 93 -18.28 -1.16 -10.49
C ASP A 93 -17.85 -2.54 -11.02
N ASP A 94 -16.91 -2.58 -11.97
CA ASP A 94 -16.35 -3.81 -12.54
C ASP A 94 -15.19 -4.41 -11.70
N GLY A 95 -14.74 -3.69 -10.68
CA GLY A 95 -13.64 -4.07 -9.80
C GLY A 95 -12.25 -4.09 -10.45
N LEU A 96 -12.06 -3.39 -11.58
CA LEU A 96 -10.78 -3.34 -12.31
C LEU A 96 -9.95 -2.09 -11.99
N VAL A 97 -10.60 -1.00 -11.57
CA VAL A 97 -9.93 0.20 -11.07
C VAL A 97 -10.04 0.18 -9.55
N ILE A 98 -8.89 0.05 -8.88
CA ILE A 98 -8.79 -0.05 -7.43
C ILE A 98 -7.83 1.03 -6.97
N GLY A 99 -8.27 1.88 -6.04
CA GLY A 99 -7.46 2.89 -5.36
C GLY A 99 -7.43 2.64 -3.86
N THR A 100 -6.31 2.88 -3.19
CA THR A 100 -6.14 2.67 -1.74
C THR A 100 -4.99 3.51 -1.17
N TYR A 101 -5.06 3.87 0.10
CA TYR A 101 -3.92 4.43 0.85
C TYR A 101 -3.08 3.37 1.57
N LEU A 102 -3.47 2.10 1.49
CA LEU A 102 -2.76 0.98 2.11
C LEU A 102 -1.48 0.67 1.33
N HIS A 103 -0.36 1.23 1.79
CA HIS A 103 0.96 0.81 1.36
C HIS A 103 1.28 -0.59 1.89
N GLY A 104 2.16 -1.30 1.19
CA GLY A 104 2.44 -2.70 1.50
C GLY A 104 1.37 -3.68 1.01
N LEU A 105 0.35 -3.23 0.26
CA LEU A 105 -0.71 -4.10 -0.26
C LEU A 105 -0.16 -5.39 -0.91
N PHE A 106 0.85 -5.29 -1.78
CA PHE A 106 1.44 -6.45 -2.46
C PHE A 106 2.50 -7.22 -1.65
N GLN A 107 2.69 -6.88 -0.37
CA GLN A 107 3.39 -7.74 0.58
C GLN A 107 2.45 -8.82 1.14
N ASN A 108 1.14 -8.72 0.88
CA ASN A 108 0.17 -9.76 1.21
C ASN A 108 0.12 -10.76 0.05
N PRO A 109 0.44 -12.05 0.27
CA PRO A 109 0.36 -13.06 -0.77
C PRO A 109 -1.03 -13.11 -1.43
N SER A 110 -2.10 -12.98 -0.65
CA SER A 110 -3.48 -12.97 -1.15
C SER A 110 -3.77 -11.81 -2.13
N ALA A 111 -3.15 -10.65 -1.95
CA ALA A 111 -3.28 -9.52 -2.86
C ALA A 111 -2.55 -9.77 -4.19
N VAL A 112 -1.36 -10.36 -4.11
CA VAL A 112 -0.58 -10.77 -5.29
C VAL A 112 -1.32 -11.87 -6.05
N ASP A 113 -1.79 -12.91 -5.35
CA ASP A 113 -2.54 -14.02 -5.91
C ASP A 113 -3.84 -13.55 -6.56
N GLY A 114 -4.60 -12.68 -5.92
CA GLY A 114 -5.84 -12.12 -6.47
C GLY A 114 -5.62 -11.38 -7.79
N LEU A 115 -4.55 -10.57 -7.88
CA LEU A 115 -4.21 -9.86 -9.10
C LEU A 115 -3.66 -10.80 -10.19
N LEU A 116 -2.68 -11.63 -9.86
CA LEU A 116 -2.00 -12.47 -10.84
C LEU A 116 -2.92 -13.57 -11.37
N SER A 117 -3.75 -14.19 -10.52
CA SER A 117 -4.72 -15.19 -10.98
C SER A 117 -5.70 -14.61 -12.00
N TYR A 118 -6.22 -13.41 -11.77
CA TYR A 118 -7.07 -12.71 -12.74
C TYR A 118 -6.34 -12.44 -14.08
N LEU A 119 -5.09 -11.97 -14.02
CA LEU A 119 -4.30 -11.70 -15.23
C LEU A 119 -3.99 -12.97 -16.02
N HIS A 120 -3.68 -14.07 -15.34
CA HIS A 120 -3.45 -15.37 -15.96
C HIS A 120 -4.73 -15.92 -16.61
N GLU A 121 -5.89 -15.83 -15.94
CA GLU A 121 -7.19 -16.20 -16.49
C GLU A 121 -7.50 -15.41 -17.78
N ARG A 122 -7.24 -14.09 -17.76
CA ARG A 122 -7.40 -13.21 -18.94
C ARG A 122 -6.49 -13.61 -20.11
N ARG A 123 -5.41 -14.32 -19.84
CA ARG A 123 -4.46 -14.85 -20.84
C ARG A 123 -4.63 -16.35 -21.10
N ARG A 124 -5.54 -17.03 -20.40
CA ARG A 124 -5.72 -18.49 -20.41
C ARG A 124 -4.42 -19.25 -20.08
N LEU A 125 -3.68 -18.72 -19.12
CA LEU A 125 -2.46 -19.34 -18.60
C LEU A 125 -2.75 -19.98 -17.23
N PRO A 126 -2.09 -21.10 -16.88
CA PRO A 126 -2.13 -21.61 -15.52
C PRO A 126 -1.44 -20.63 -14.56
N TYR A 127 -1.90 -20.58 -13.32
CA TYR A 127 -1.29 -19.79 -12.26
C TYR A 127 -1.09 -20.66 -11.03
N GLU A 128 0.09 -20.56 -10.41
CA GLU A 128 0.40 -21.13 -9.10
C GLU A 128 0.63 -19.98 -8.12
N PRO A 129 0.00 -20.01 -6.93
CA PRO A 129 0.18 -18.99 -5.90
C PRO A 129 1.64 -18.72 -5.57
N VAL A 130 1.96 -17.46 -5.26
CA VAL A 130 3.33 -17.11 -4.89
C VAL A 130 3.66 -17.73 -3.53
N ALA A 131 4.77 -18.48 -3.46
CA ALA A 131 5.25 -19.00 -2.19
C ALA A 131 5.62 -17.85 -1.25
N ASP A 132 5.27 -18.00 0.02
CA ASP A 132 5.69 -17.09 1.07
C ASP A 132 7.20 -17.27 1.31
N ASP A 133 8.00 -16.44 0.63
CA ASP A 133 9.45 -16.38 0.79
C ASP A 133 9.79 -15.04 1.43
N ASP A 134 10.14 -15.05 2.72
CA ASP A 134 10.51 -13.84 3.45
C ASP A 134 11.88 -13.33 2.96
N PRO A 135 11.94 -12.22 2.20
CA PRO A 135 13.20 -11.69 1.70
C PRO A 135 14.10 -11.21 2.84
N TYR A 136 13.53 -10.83 4.00
CA TYR A 136 14.30 -10.45 5.17
C TYR A 136 14.93 -11.67 5.83
N HIS A 137 14.24 -12.80 5.89
CA HIS A 137 14.84 -14.06 6.34
C HIS A 137 16.01 -14.46 5.42
N ARG A 138 15.82 -14.38 4.11
CA ARG A 138 16.91 -14.65 3.14
C ARG A 138 18.09 -13.71 3.30
N LEU A 139 17.82 -12.42 3.51
CA LEU A 139 18.88 -11.44 3.77
C LEU A 139 19.57 -11.72 5.11
N ALA A 140 18.82 -12.07 6.16
CA ALA A 140 19.37 -12.38 7.47
C ALA A 140 20.30 -13.59 7.42
N VAL A 141 19.91 -14.65 6.69
CA VAL A 141 20.77 -15.81 6.43
C VAL A 141 22.03 -15.39 5.70
N LEU A 142 21.90 -14.63 4.61
CA LEU A 142 23.06 -14.17 3.83
C LEU A 142 24.04 -13.34 4.69
N VAL A 143 23.52 -12.46 5.54
CA VAL A 143 24.34 -11.66 6.46
C VAL A 143 25.02 -12.56 7.48
N ALA A 144 24.28 -13.47 8.13
CA ALA A 144 24.84 -14.38 9.14
C ALA A 144 25.94 -15.30 8.57
N GLU A 145 25.84 -15.68 7.30
CA GLU A 145 26.83 -16.53 6.63
C GLU A 145 28.09 -15.78 6.20
N ASN A 146 28.02 -14.46 6.00
CA ASN A 146 29.09 -13.68 5.38
C ASN A 146 29.67 -12.58 6.29
N VAL A 147 29.09 -12.37 7.47
CA VAL A 147 29.49 -11.32 8.41
C VAL A 147 29.75 -11.96 9.78
N ASP A 148 30.86 -11.59 10.42
CA ASP A 148 31.15 -11.96 11.81
C ASP A 148 30.23 -11.18 12.75
N LEU A 149 29.01 -11.71 12.94
CA LEU A 149 28.00 -11.12 13.79
C LEU A 149 28.43 -11.07 15.25
N ASP A 150 29.17 -12.08 15.72
CA ASP A 150 29.67 -12.13 17.10
C ASP A 150 30.72 -11.03 17.33
N GLY A 151 31.63 -10.82 16.37
CA GLY A 151 32.58 -9.71 16.40
C GLY A 151 31.90 -8.33 16.36
N LEU A 152 30.87 -8.15 15.53
CA LEU A 152 30.10 -6.89 15.48
C LEU A 152 29.32 -6.63 16.77
N LEU A 153 28.68 -7.66 17.33
CA LEU A 153 27.96 -7.54 18.60
C LEU A 153 28.91 -7.27 19.76
N GLY A 154 30.10 -7.88 19.75
CA GLY A 154 31.18 -7.60 20.71
C GLY A 154 31.56 -6.13 20.71
N LEU A 155 31.81 -5.54 19.54
CA LEU A 155 32.14 -4.10 19.42
C LEU A 155 30.98 -3.19 19.88
N ALA A 156 29.74 -3.54 19.54
CA ALA A 156 28.57 -2.76 19.93
C ALA A 156 28.33 -2.78 21.46
N LEU A 157 28.60 -3.92 22.10
CA LEU A 157 28.42 -4.09 23.55
C LEU A 157 29.60 -3.54 24.35
N GLU A 158 30.84 -3.65 23.88
CA GLU A 158 32.01 -3.00 24.48
C GLU A 158 31.91 -1.46 24.43
N SER A 159 31.25 -0.92 23.41
CA SER A 159 30.98 0.53 23.29
C SER A 159 29.88 1.03 24.24
N ALA A 160 29.03 0.15 24.76
CA ALA A 160 27.89 0.51 25.63
C ALA A 160 28.29 0.71 27.11
N ASP A 161 29.44 0.18 27.54
CA ASP A 161 30.03 0.48 28.85
C ASP A 161 30.63 1.91 28.92
N GLY A 162 30.64 2.64 27.79
CA GLY A 162 31.02 4.04 27.67
C GLY A 162 29.85 4.93 27.24
N ALA A 163 28.90 5.18 28.16
CA ALA A 163 27.84 6.19 28.07
C ALA A 163 26.67 5.93 27.09
N PHE A 164 25.62 5.30 27.59
CA PHE A 164 24.25 5.73 27.31
C PHE A 164 23.63 6.29 28.60
N VAL A 165 23.67 7.61 28.73
CA VAL A 165 22.74 8.35 29.59
C VAL A 165 21.65 8.89 28.68
N VAL A 166 20.46 8.32 28.79
CA VAL A 166 19.19 8.99 28.49
C VAL A 166 18.30 8.79 29.70
#